data_AF-A0A3B0R8M0-F1
#
_entry.id   AF-A0A3B0R8M0-F1
#
_cell.length_a   1.000
_cell.length_b   1.000
_cell.length_c   1.000
_cell.angle_alpha   90.00
_cell.angle_beta   90.00
_cell.angle_gamma   90.00
#
_symmetry.space_group_name_H-M   'P 1'
#
loop_
_entity.id
_entity.type
_entity.pdbx_description
1 polymer ?
#
loop_
_entity_poly.entity_id
_entity_poly.type
_entity_poly.pdbx_seq_one_letter_code
_entity_poly.pdbx_strand_id
1 'polypeptide(L)'
;FWMIIGIMSVFIPFVGIAYYSVVGGWVVDFAATGLMGHAGQADGATAQTQFDNMLGNPSRLLATHSLFMIGVMGVLMRGVQGGIERLSKVLMPALFILLIGLMVYAALTADMKSAAAFLLQPDFSAVTGKTVVLAMGQAFFSLAIGVGVMITYGAYVSEDISLTRAVAIICFVDTAVALLAGFIIFPFVFAQGLDPAGGPGLLFVTLPTAFGQMAGGSVIGAAFFVLLFFAAFTTGVGTLEPVVAWLEERRNFTRIRATLVAGCAAWIVGIAALLSFNIWNEFTPLNFVPGYGDKNIFDIMDFTIASILLPFNGLMIALFTGWIVGRSLKGKLGMPAGLEKFWLWGLRLIVPAAIILIALWK
;
A
#
# COMPACT_ATOMS: atom_id res chain seq x y z
N PHE A 1 -5.47 24.00 16.83
CA PHE A 1 -4.22 23.45 16.27
C PHE A 1 -4.37 21.97 15.90
N TRP A 2 -4.54 21.04 16.85
CA TRP A 2 -4.57 19.58 16.61
C TRP A 2 -5.66 19.04 15.68
N MET A 3 -6.68 19.84 15.36
CA MET A 3 -7.67 19.51 14.33
C MET A 3 -7.04 19.22 12.97
N ILE A 4 -5.83 19.73 12.69
CA ILE A 4 -5.10 19.44 11.46
C ILE A 4 -4.85 17.94 11.26
N ILE A 5 -4.66 17.16 12.34
CA ILE A 5 -4.50 15.71 12.27
C ILE A 5 -5.73 15.05 11.67
N GLY A 6 -6.93 15.48 12.09
CA GLY A 6 -8.19 14.95 11.58
C GLY A 6 -8.40 15.32 10.11
N ILE A 7 -8.08 16.56 9.73
CA ILE A 7 -8.18 17.02 8.33
C ILE A 7 -7.22 16.21 7.44
N MET A 8 -5.98 16.02 7.87
CA MET A 8 -4.98 15.24 7.13
C MET A 8 -5.33 13.75 7.08
N SER A 9 -5.85 13.17 8.16
CA SER A 9 -6.33 11.78 8.22
C SER A 9 -7.56 11.50 7.34
N VAL A 10 -8.13 12.52 6.70
CA VAL A 10 -9.19 12.39 5.68
C VAL A 10 -8.64 12.76 4.30
N PHE A 11 -7.85 13.84 4.20
CA PHE A 11 -7.30 14.31 2.93
C PHE A 11 -6.26 13.35 2.34
N ILE A 12 -5.35 12.84 3.16
CA ILE A 12 -4.32 11.88 2.74
C ILE A 12 -4.94 10.62 2.11
N PRO A 13 -5.88 9.91 2.76
CA PRO A 13 -6.51 8.74 2.17
C PRO A 13 -7.33 9.07 0.92
N PHE A 14 -7.95 10.26 0.87
CA PHE A 14 -8.69 10.72 -0.30
C PHE A 14 -7.79 10.86 -1.55
N VAL A 15 -6.64 11.52 -1.41
CA VAL A 15 -5.68 11.62 -2.52
C VAL A 15 -5.02 10.26 -2.76
N GLY A 16 -4.70 9.52 -1.68
CA GLY A 16 -4.14 8.18 -1.70
C GLY A 16 -4.94 7.23 -2.60
N ILE A 17 -6.24 7.08 -2.35
CA ILE A 17 -7.08 6.19 -3.16
C ILE A 17 -7.25 6.69 -4.60
N ALA A 18 -7.18 8.00 -4.85
CA ALA A 18 -7.30 8.55 -6.20
C ALA A 18 -6.18 8.06 -7.13
N TYR A 19 -4.91 8.14 -6.71
CA TYR A 19 -3.81 7.61 -7.53
C TYR A 19 -3.61 6.09 -7.36
N TYR A 20 -3.84 5.55 -6.15
CA TYR A 20 -3.70 4.12 -5.88
C TYR A 20 -4.68 3.27 -6.70
N SER A 21 -5.88 3.76 -6.96
CA SER A 21 -6.86 3.06 -7.80
C SER A 21 -6.46 2.97 -9.27
N VAL A 22 -5.51 3.79 -9.75
CA VAL A 22 -4.89 3.60 -11.08
C VAL A 22 -3.97 2.39 -11.07
N VAL A 23 -3.14 2.26 -10.03
CA VAL A 23 -2.31 1.05 -9.80
C VAL A 23 -3.18 -0.18 -9.59
N GLY A 24 -4.27 -0.05 -8.83
CA GLY A 24 -5.30 -1.08 -8.69
C GLY A 24 -5.91 -1.50 -10.04
N GLY A 25 -6.07 -0.56 -10.96
CA GLY A 25 -6.45 -0.81 -12.35
C GLY A 25 -5.41 -1.63 -13.12
N TRP A 26 -4.11 -1.38 -12.94
CA TRP A 26 -3.05 -2.22 -13.52
C TRP A 26 -3.15 -3.65 -13.00
N VAL A 27 -3.36 -3.82 -11.70
CA VAL A 27 -3.50 -5.13 -11.08
C VAL A 27 -4.73 -5.88 -11.61
N VAL A 28 -5.87 -5.18 -11.77
CA VAL A 28 -7.08 -5.75 -12.39
C VAL A 28 -6.81 -6.22 -13.82
N ASP A 29 -6.09 -5.41 -14.60
CA ASP A 29 -5.73 -5.71 -15.98
C ASP A 29 -4.85 -6.97 -16.11
N PHE A 30 -3.79 -7.03 -15.30
CA PHE A 30 -2.86 -8.17 -15.30
C PHE A 30 -3.48 -9.43 -14.68
N ALA A 31 -4.35 -9.30 -13.67
CA ALA A 31 -5.11 -10.42 -13.14
C ALA A 31 -6.06 -11.01 -14.20
N ALA A 32 -6.76 -10.16 -14.95
CA ALA A 32 -7.61 -10.61 -16.05
C ALA A 32 -6.79 -11.29 -17.16
N THR A 33 -5.67 -10.69 -17.57
CA THR A 33 -4.73 -11.25 -18.55
C THR A 33 -4.19 -12.61 -18.12
N GLY A 34 -3.84 -12.75 -16.84
CA GLY A 34 -3.38 -14.01 -16.26
C GLY A 34 -4.45 -15.09 -16.24
N LEU A 35 -5.67 -14.75 -15.84
CA LEU A 35 -6.80 -15.70 -15.85
C LEU A 35 -7.19 -16.16 -17.26
N MET A 36 -6.92 -15.36 -18.28
CA MET A 36 -7.06 -15.75 -19.69
C MET A 36 -5.90 -16.64 -20.20
N GLY A 37 -4.93 -16.97 -19.36
CA GLY A 37 -3.79 -17.84 -19.69
C GLY A 37 -2.59 -17.13 -20.34
N HIS A 38 -2.60 -15.80 -20.42
CA HIS A 38 -1.56 -15.04 -21.12
C HIS A 38 -0.41 -14.57 -20.21
N ALA A 39 -0.49 -14.77 -18.88
CA ALA A 39 0.56 -14.34 -17.93
C ALA A 39 1.90 -15.10 -18.03
N GLY A 40 1.99 -16.13 -18.88
CA GLY A 40 3.20 -16.92 -19.10
C GLY A 40 3.64 -17.00 -20.56
N GLN A 41 3.27 -16.02 -21.39
CA GLN A 41 3.60 -15.99 -22.82
C GLN A 41 4.56 -14.86 -23.21
N ALA A 42 5.02 -14.06 -22.24
CA ALA A 42 5.84 -12.88 -22.51
C ALA A 42 7.33 -13.16 -22.28
N ASP A 43 8.16 -12.89 -23.29
CA ASP A 43 9.59 -12.64 -23.09
C ASP A 43 9.80 -11.23 -22.50
N GLY A 44 11.07 -10.86 -22.20
CA GLY A 44 11.39 -9.56 -21.60
C GLY A 44 10.89 -8.35 -22.37
N ALA A 45 11.08 -8.36 -23.70
CA ALA A 45 10.66 -7.27 -24.58
C ALA A 45 9.12 -7.21 -24.70
N THR A 46 8.47 -8.37 -24.75
CA THR A 46 7.01 -8.49 -24.81
C THR A 46 6.36 -8.01 -23.51
N ALA A 47 6.93 -8.35 -22.35
CA ALA A 47 6.41 -7.92 -21.05
C ALA A 47 6.48 -6.40 -20.88
N GLN A 48 7.61 -5.78 -21.24
CA GLN A 48 7.77 -4.32 -21.24
C GLN A 48 6.78 -3.67 -22.20
N THR A 49 6.68 -4.18 -23.43
CA THR A 49 5.75 -3.67 -24.44
C THR A 49 4.30 -3.81 -23.99
N GLN A 50 3.92 -4.91 -23.33
CA GLN A 50 2.57 -5.09 -22.77
C GLN A 50 2.26 -4.06 -21.70
N PHE A 51 3.20 -3.78 -20.79
CA PHE A 51 3.04 -2.78 -19.75
C PHE A 51 2.95 -1.37 -20.33
N ASP A 52 3.84 -1.01 -21.25
CA ASP A 52 3.85 0.31 -21.91
C ASP A 52 2.58 0.52 -22.75
N ASN A 53 2.12 -0.51 -23.47
CA ASN A 53 0.86 -0.45 -24.21
C ASN A 53 -0.36 -0.30 -23.30
N MET A 54 -0.34 -0.89 -22.10
CA MET A 54 -1.39 -0.67 -21.12
C MET A 54 -1.35 0.78 -20.64
N LEU A 55 -0.19 1.29 -20.23
CA LEU A 55 -0.03 2.67 -19.76
C LEU A 55 -0.41 3.71 -20.83
N GLY A 56 -0.03 3.43 -22.07
CA GLY A 56 -0.31 4.26 -23.24
C GLY A 56 -1.76 4.18 -23.76
N ASN A 57 -2.62 3.32 -23.18
CA ASN A 57 -4.01 3.15 -23.61
C ASN A 57 -5.00 3.75 -22.58
N PRO A 58 -5.50 4.98 -22.80
CA PRO A 58 -6.36 5.68 -21.84
C PRO A 58 -7.68 4.96 -21.57
N SER A 59 -8.28 4.35 -22.60
CA SER A 59 -9.59 3.69 -22.45
C SER A 59 -9.48 2.39 -21.66
N ARG A 60 -8.40 1.62 -21.88
CA ARG A 60 -8.09 0.40 -21.11
C ARG A 60 -7.85 0.74 -19.64
N LEU A 61 -7.00 1.72 -19.35
CA LEU A 61 -6.77 2.17 -17.98
C LEU A 61 -8.05 2.70 -17.33
N LEU A 62 -8.87 3.46 -18.07
CA LEU A 62 -10.08 4.05 -17.51
C LEU A 62 -11.08 2.95 -17.14
N ALA A 63 -11.20 1.92 -17.97
CA ALA A 63 -12.06 0.77 -17.72
C ALA A 63 -11.63 0.01 -16.45
N THR A 64 -10.34 -0.31 -16.31
CA THR A 64 -9.85 -1.09 -15.17
C THR A 64 -9.79 -0.27 -13.87
N HIS A 65 -9.43 1.01 -13.95
CA HIS A 65 -9.55 1.97 -12.84
C HIS A 65 -11.00 2.10 -12.36
N SER A 66 -11.95 2.25 -13.29
CA SER A 66 -13.38 2.32 -12.95
C SER A 66 -13.88 1.03 -12.32
N LEU A 67 -13.49 -0.12 -12.87
CA LEU A 67 -13.86 -1.43 -12.31
C LEU A 67 -13.34 -1.61 -10.89
N PHE A 68 -12.08 -1.22 -10.64
CA PHE A 68 -11.49 -1.23 -9.30
C PHE A 68 -12.27 -0.34 -8.33
N MET A 69 -12.53 0.92 -8.70
CA MET A 69 -13.26 1.87 -7.86
C MET A 69 -14.71 1.45 -7.61
N ILE A 70 -15.41 0.91 -8.60
CA ILE A 70 -16.76 0.37 -8.44
C ILE A 70 -16.76 -0.78 -7.44
N GLY A 71 -15.77 -1.69 -7.52
CA GLY A 71 -15.63 -2.77 -6.55
C GLY A 71 -15.42 -2.24 -5.13
N VAL A 72 -14.48 -1.29 -4.96
CA VAL A 72 -14.19 -0.66 -3.66
C VAL A 72 -15.44 0.00 -3.08
N MET A 73 -16.12 0.83 -3.87
CA MET A 73 -17.37 1.47 -3.46
C MET A 73 -18.46 0.44 -3.12
N GLY A 74 -18.59 -0.63 -3.92
CA GLY A 74 -19.57 -1.69 -3.69
C GLY A 74 -19.40 -2.40 -2.34
N VAL A 75 -18.15 -2.56 -1.87
CA VAL A 75 -17.88 -3.08 -0.53
C VAL A 75 -18.26 -2.05 0.54
N LEU A 76 -17.83 -0.80 0.39
CA LEU A 76 -18.07 0.23 1.40
C LEU A 76 -19.54 0.62 1.57
N MET A 77 -20.34 0.53 0.50
CA MET A 77 -21.79 0.73 0.58
C MET A 77 -22.50 -0.28 1.48
N ARG A 78 -21.91 -1.47 1.70
CA ARG A 78 -22.44 -2.50 2.61
C ARG A 78 -22.04 -2.30 4.07
N GLY A 79 -21.29 -1.23 4.38
CA GLY A 79 -20.85 -0.89 5.72
C GLY A 79 -19.72 -1.77 6.25
N VAL A 80 -19.36 -1.56 7.52
CA VAL A 80 -18.22 -2.22 8.16
C VAL A 80 -18.42 -3.73 8.28
N GLN A 81 -19.50 -4.19 8.92
CA GLN A 81 -19.76 -5.62 9.11
C GLN A 81 -20.16 -6.34 7.82
N GLY A 82 -21.09 -5.74 7.04
CA GLY A 82 -21.63 -6.34 5.81
C GLY A 82 -20.69 -6.29 4.61
N GLY A 83 -19.71 -5.38 4.63
CA GLY A 83 -18.73 -5.16 3.57
C GLY A 83 -17.32 -5.51 4.02
N ILE A 84 -16.68 -4.63 4.79
CA ILE A 84 -15.24 -4.67 5.11
C ILE A 84 -14.85 -5.95 5.85
N GLU A 85 -15.61 -6.31 6.90
CA GLU A 85 -15.33 -7.49 7.71
C GLU A 85 -15.53 -8.77 6.92
N ARG A 86 -16.63 -8.87 6.15
CA ARG A 86 -16.91 -10.03 5.30
C ARG A 86 -15.87 -10.19 4.20
N LEU A 87 -15.43 -9.08 3.58
CA LEU A 87 -14.36 -9.09 2.61
C LEU A 87 -13.07 -9.63 3.24
N SER A 88 -12.69 -9.13 4.40
CA SER A 88 -11.47 -9.54 5.11
C SER A 88 -11.50 -11.02 5.51
N LYS A 89 -12.66 -11.52 5.97
CA LYS A 89 -12.85 -12.95 6.30
C LYS A 89 -12.71 -13.90 5.11
N VAL A 90 -12.88 -13.42 3.89
CA VAL A 90 -12.76 -14.23 2.67
C VAL A 90 -11.40 -14.02 2.00
N LEU A 91 -11.01 -12.77 1.76
CA LEU A 91 -9.80 -12.44 1.01
C LEU A 91 -8.52 -12.70 1.81
N MET A 92 -8.50 -12.47 3.13
CA MET A 92 -7.27 -12.69 3.91
C MET A 92 -6.87 -14.18 3.95
N PRO A 93 -7.77 -15.13 4.26
CA PRO A 93 -7.42 -16.56 4.17
C PRO A 93 -7.02 -16.98 2.76
N ALA A 94 -7.75 -16.52 1.73
CA ALA A 94 -7.42 -16.83 0.34
C ALA A 94 -6.02 -16.31 -0.05
N LEU A 95 -5.68 -15.08 0.36
CA LEU A 95 -4.37 -14.49 0.17
C LEU A 95 -3.28 -15.32 0.85
N PHE A 96 -3.46 -15.74 2.11
CA PHE A 96 -2.49 -16.59 2.80
C PHE A 96 -2.29 -17.95 2.14
N ILE A 97 -3.37 -18.58 1.67
CA ILE A 97 -3.29 -19.88 0.97
C ILE A 97 -2.49 -19.72 -0.33
N LEU A 98 -2.80 -18.69 -1.13
CA LEU A 98 -2.07 -18.41 -2.36
C LEU A 98 -0.60 -18.09 -2.09
N LEU A 99 -0.34 -17.29 -1.07
CA LEU A 99 1.00 -16.86 -0.68
C LEU A 99 1.86 -18.05 -0.23
N ILE A 100 1.34 -18.92 0.62
CA ILE A 100 2.04 -20.15 1.02
C ILE A 100 2.24 -21.09 -0.18
N GLY A 101 1.21 -21.26 -1.02
CA GLY A 101 1.30 -22.10 -2.22
C GLY A 101 2.38 -21.63 -3.19
N LEU A 102 2.44 -20.32 -3.46
CA LEU A 102 3.46 -19.71 -4.32
C LEU A 102 4.86 -19.80 -3.71
N MET A 103 4.99 -19.63 -2.39
CA MET A 103 6.28 -19.78 -1.71
C MET A 103 6.79 -21.23 -1.81
N VAL A 104 5.93 -22.22 -1.56
CA VAL A 104 6.30 -23.65 -1.69
C VAL A 104 6.72 -23.94 -3.13
N TYR A 105 5.97 -23.44 -4.11
CA TYR A 105 6.32 -23.64 -5.51
C TYR A 105 7.66 -22.96 -5.88
N ALA A 106 7.89 -21.73 -5.43
CA ALA A 106 9.16 -21.03 -5.62
C ALA A 106 10.33 -21.80 -4.99
N ALA A 107 10.13 -22.39 -3.80
CA ALA A 107 11.14 -23.20 -3.13
C ALA A 107 11.52 -24.47 -3.90
N LEU A 108 10.57 -25.06 -4.64
CA LEU A 108 10.77 -26.29 -5.39
C LEU A 108 11.32 -26.08 -6.80
N THR A 109 11.07 -24.91 -7.40
CA THR A 109 11.26 -24.69 -8.85
C THR A 109 12.20 -23.56 -9.22
N ALA A 110 12.56 -22.67 -8.28
CA ALA A 110 13.33 -21.47 -8.55
C ALA A 110 14.58 -21.36 -7.66
N ASP A 111 15.33 -20.25 -7.78
CA ASP A 111 16.59 -20.05 -7.05
C ASP A 111 16.36 -19.51 -5.63
N MET A 112 15.84 -20.38 -4.76
CA MET A 112 15.60 -20.05 -3.36
C MET A 112 16.89 -19.76 -2.59
N LYS A 113 18.02 -20.32 -3.02
CA LYS A 113 19.31 -20.13 -2.35
C LYS A 113 19.80 -18.70 -2.54
N SER A 114 19.80 -18.21 -3.78
CA SER A 114 20.19 -16.82 -4.08
C SER A 114 19.22 -15.83 -3.44
N ALA A 115 17.91 -16.13 -3.44
CA ALA A 115 16.93 -15.31 -2.75
C ALA A 115 17.14 -15.24 -1.24
N ALA A 116 17.43 -16.37 -0.58
CA ALA A 116 17.72 -16.40 0.85
C ALA A 116 19.02 -15.65 1.18
N ALA A 117 20.05 -15.78 0.35
CA ALA A 117 21.28 -15.01 0.49
C ALA A 117 20.98 -13.51 0.34
N PHE A 118 20.25 -13.10 -0.69
CA PHE A 118 19.87 -11.71 -0.91
C PHE A 118 19.03 -11.10 0.22
N LEU A 119 18.07 -11.85 0.77
CA LEU A 119 17.15 -11.36 1.80
C LEU A 119 17.71 -11.41 3.22
N LEU A 120 18.47 -12.46 3.55
CA LEU A 120 18.81 -12.78 4.93
C LEU A 120 20.31 -12.68 5.23
N GLN A 121 21.19 -12.66 4.23
CA GLN A 121 22.62 -12.51 4.49
C GLN A 121 22.92 -11.03 4.74
N PRO A 122 23.23 -10.63 5.98
CA PRO A 122 23.43 -9.22 6.29
C PRO A 122 24.75 -8.75 5.70
N ASP A 123 24.70 -7.72 4.85
CA ASP A 123 25.86 -6.94 4.48
C ASP A 123 25.94 -5.68 5.36
N PHE A 124 26.78 -5.73 6.39
CA PHE A 124 26.97 -4.60 7.30
C PHE A 124 27.62 -3.39 6.62
N SER A 125 28.27 -3.55 5.47
CA SER A 125 28.79 -2.41 4.69
C SER A 125 27.66 -1.59 4.07
N ALA A 126 26.51 -2.21 3.80
CA ALA A 126 25.31 -1.55 3.31
C ALA A 126 24.50 -0.86 4.43
N VAL A 127 24.83 -1.09 5.71
CA VAL A 127 24.16 -0.45 6.85
C VAL A 127 24.73 0.95 7.05
N THR A 128 24.17 1.90 6.30
CA THR A 128 24.51 3.33 6.38
C THR A 128 23.38 4.12 7.04
N GLY A 129 23.64 5.38 7.41
CA GLY A 129 22.59 6.29 7.86
C GLY A 129 21.45 6.43 6.84
N LYS A 130 21.77 6.40 5.54
CA LYS A 130 20.79 6.40 4.44
C LYS A 130 19.89 5.15 4.51
N THR A 131 20.48 3.98 4.66
CA THR A 131 19.77 2.69 4.71
C THR A 131 18.82 2.65 5.90
N VAL A 132 19.24 3.15 7.07
CA VAL A 132 18.39 3.25 8.27
C VAL A 132 17.19 4.15 8.00
N VAL A 133 17.42 5.33 7.42
CA VAL A 133 16.33 6.26 7.07
C VAL A 133 15.34 5.65 6.08
N LEU A 134 15.83 4.98 5.03
CA LEU A 134 14.98 4.33 4.04
C LEU A 134 14.15 3.18 4.65
N ALA A 135 14.77 2.34 5.49
CA ALA A 135 14.10 1.24 6.18
C ALA A 135 13.00 1.76 7.13
N MET A 136 13.28 2.86 7.84
CA MET A 136 12.27 3.50 8.68
C MET A 136 11.12 4.06 7.84
N GLY A 137 11.41 4.76 6.74
CA GLY A 137 10.38 5.23 5.81
C GLY A 137 9.47 4.11 5.31
N GLN A 138 10.05 2.96 4.96
CA GLN A 138 9.30 1.78 4.54
C GLN A 138 8.40 1.22 5.65
N ALA A 139 8.90 1.17 6.90
CA ALA A 139 8.10 0.70 8.04
C ALA A 139 6.88 1.60 8.31
N PHE A 140 7.02 2.93 8.18
CA PHE A 140 5.90 3.86 8.31
C PHE A 140 4.86 3.67 7.20
N PHE A 141 5.32 3.49 5.96
CA PHE A 141 4.45 3.28 4.81
C PHE A 141 3.70 1.95 4.90
N SER A 142 4.38 0.85 5.20
CA SER A 142 3.80 -0.50 5.31
C SER A 142 2.67 -0.55 6.35
N LEU A 143 2.87 0.09 7.50
CA LEU A 143 1.88 0.13 8.59
C LEU A 143 0.79 1.21 8.40
N ALA A 144 0.76 1.91 7.28
CA ALA A 144 -0.20 2.99 6.98
C ALA A 144 -0.24 4.08 8.07
N ILE A 145 0.89 4.36 8.72
CA ILE A 145 0.97 5.35 9.78
C ILE A 145 0.81 6.75 9.18
N GLY A 146 -0.11 7.55 9.74
CA GLY A 146 -0.41 8.89 9.24
C GLY A 146 -1.46 8.95 8.13
N VAL A 147 -1.94 7.81 7.61
CA VAL A 147 -3.04 7.78 6.63
C VAL A 147 -4.38 8.06 7.30
N GLY A 148 -4.56 7.69 8.58
CA GLY A 148 -5.85 7.82 9.28
C GLY A 148 -6.70 6.55 9.29
N VAL A 149 -6.37 5.55 8.45
CA VAL A 149 -7.03 4.24 8.41
C VAL A 149 -7.09 3.58 9.79
N MET A 150 -5.97 3.55 10.51
CA MET A 150 -5.90 2.94 11.85
C MET A 150 -6.71 3.72 12.89
N ILE A 151 -6.88 5.03 12.72
CA ILE A 151 -7.73 5.84 13.61
C ILE A 151 -9.19 5.47 13.36
N THR A 152 -9.61 5.39 12.09
CA THR A 152 -10.97 5.01 11.70
C THR A 152 -11.32 3.59 12.13
N TYR A 153 -10.45 2.61 11.86
CA TYR A 153 -10.67 1.24 12.29
C TYR A 153 -10.62 1.09 13.80
N GLY A 154 -9.72 1.80 14.49
CA GLY A 154 -9.68 1.84 15.95
C GLY A 154 -10.98 2.37 16.56
N ALA A 155 -11.70 3.27 15.89
CA ALA A 155 -12.99 3.77 16.34
C ALA A 155 -14.13 2.73 16.24
N TYR A 156 -13.93 1.66 15.46
CA TYR A 156 -14.90 0.54 15.34
C TYR A 156 -14.60 -0.62 16.29
N VAL A 157 -13.45 -0.60 16.97
CA VAL A 157 -13.03 -1.65 17.89
C VAL A 157 -13.81 -1.54 19.20
N SER A 158 -14.29 -2.67 19.71
CA SER A 158 -14.98 -2.75 21.00
C SER A 158 -14.00 -2.61 22.17
N GLU A 159 -14.49 -2.08 23.30
CA GLU A 159 -13.66 -1.75 24.47
C GLU A 159 -12.99 -2.97 25.14
N ASP A 160 -13.48 -4.18 24.89
CA ASP A 160 -12.94 -5.44 25.40
C ASP A 160 -11.69 -5.93 24.65
N ILE A 161 -11.41 -5.39 23.47
CA ILE A 161 -10.26 -5.78 22.66
C ILE A 161 -8.99 -5.05 23.14
N SER A 162 -7.97 -5.84 23.48
CA SER A 162 -6.65 -5.28 23.80
C SER A 162 -5.98 -4.66 22.56
N LEU A 163 -5.96 -3.33 22.51
CA LEU A 163 -5.27 -2.57 21.45
C LEU A 163 -3.78 -2.93 21.36
N THR A 164 -3.11 -3.14 22.51
CA THR A 164 -1.70 -3.54 22.57
C THR A 164 -1.46 -4.86 21.84
N ARG A 165 -2.31 -5.86 22.07
CA ARG A 165 -2.22 -7.16 21.39
C ARG A 165 -2.52 -7.02 19.91
N ALA A 166 -3.56 -6.25 19.55
CA ALA A 166 -3.94 -6.03 18.16
C ALA A 166 -2.80 -5.39 17.35
N VAL A 167 -2.17 -4.35 17.88
CA VAL A 167 -1.02 -3.69 17.22
C VAL A 167 0.16 -4.64 17.05
N ALA A 168 0.49 -5.45 18.06
CA ALA A 168 1.58 -6.42 17.95
C ALA A 168 1.32 -7.47 16.86
N ILE A 169 0.09 -7.97 16.75
CA ILE A 169 -0.31 -8.91 15.69
C ILE A 169 -0.22 -8.24 14.32
N ILE A 170 -0.73 -7.02 14.17
CA ILE A 170 -0.67 -6.27 12.91
C ILE A 170 0.77 -6.11 12.44
N CYS A 171 1.67 -5.62 13.31
CA CYS A 171 3.08 -5.43 12.96
C CYS A 171 3.78 -6.74 12.58
N PHE A 172 3.52 -7.82 13.32
CA PHE A 172 4.11 -9.12 13.04
C PHE A 172 3.61 -9.69 11.71
N VAL A 173 2.30 -9.67 11.48
CA VAL A 173 1.69 -10.22 10.26
C VAL A 173 2.11 -9.41 9.03
N ASP A 174 2.11 -8.08 9.12
CA ASP A 174 2.59 -7.19 8.04
C ASP A 174 4.03 -7.53 7.63
N THR A 175 4.93 -7.61 8.62
CA THR A 175 6.34 -7.95 8.39
C THR A 175 6.51 -9.37 7.84
N ALA A 176 5.76 -10.34 8.36
CA ALA A 176 5.82 -11.73 7.91
C ALA A 176 5.35 -11.86 6.45
N VAL A 177 4.25 -11.20 6.08
CA VAL A 177 3.76 -11.18 4.70
C VAL A 177 4.75 -10.52 3.76
N ALA A 178 5.39 -9.40 4.17
CA ALA A 178 6.43 -8.74 3.38
C ALA A 178 7.64 -9.66 3.13
N LEU A 179 8.12 -10.37 4.16
CA LEU A 179 9.21 -11.34 4.02
C LEU A 179 8.81 -12.51 3.09
N LEU A 180 7.62 -13.07 3.26
CA LEU A 180 7.12 -14.14 2.41
C LEU A 180 6.97 -13.69 0.96
N ALA A 181 6.50 -12.46 0.71
CA ALA A 181 6.48 -11.87 -0.64
C ALA A 181 7.88 -11.80 -1.24
N GLY A 182 8.90 -11.40 -0.46
CA GLY A 182 10.31 -11.47 -0.88
C GLY A 182 10.73 -12.88 -1.29
N PHE A 183 10.37 -13.89 -0.50
CA PHE A 183 10.63 -15.31 -0.81
C PHE A 183 9.79 -15.90 -1.94
N ILE A 184 8.80 -15.17 -2.45
CA ILE A 184 8.07 -15.53 -3.67
C ILE A 184 8.71 -14.85 -4.88
N ILE A 185 9.01 -13.56 -4.77
CA ILE A 185 9.46 -12.72 -5.89
C ILE A 185 10.91 -13.03 -6.27
N PHE A 186 11.84 -12.94 -5.32
CA PHE A 186 13.26 -12.99 -5.62
C PHE A 186 13.78 -14.33 -6.17
N PRO A 187 13.26 -15.51 -5.76
CA PRO A 187 13.68 -16.76 -6.38
C PRO A 187 13.45 -16.80 -7.89
N PHE A 188 12.31 -16.29 -8.37
CA PHE A 188 12.01 -16.25 -9.80
C PHE A 188 12.86 -15.22 -10.54
N VAL A 189 13.10 -14.06 -9.92
CA VAL A 189 13.98 -13.02 -10.47
C VAL A 189 15.40 -13.55 -10.67
N PHE A 190 15.98 -14.17 -9.64
CA PHE A 190 17.34 -14.70 -9.71
C PHE A 190 17.47 -15.93 -10.59
N ALA A 191 16.46 -16.81 -10.62
CA ALA A 191 16.46 -17.97 -11.52
C ALA A 191 16.60 -17.58 -13.00
N GLN A 192 16.12 -16.39 -13.37
CA GLN A 192 16.18 -15.88 -14.74
C GLN A 192 17.26 -14.81 -14.96
N GLY A 193 18.13 -14.57 -13.95
CA GLY A 193 19.19 -13.56 -14.03
C GLY A 193 18.68 -12.13 -14.21
N LEU A 194 17.46 -11.84 -13.74
CA LEU A 194 16.83 -10.53 -13.88
C LEU A 194 17.24 -9.58 -12.74
N ASP A 195 17.13 -8.28 -12.99
CA ASP A 195 17.46 -7.24 -12.01
C ASP A 195 16.39 -7.15 -10.89
N PRO A 196 16.76 -7.35 -9.60
CA PRO A 196 15.86 -7.18 -8.48
C PRO A 196 15.44 -5.71 -8.21
N ALA A 197 16.10 -4.71 -8.81
CA ALA A 197 15.90 -3.29 -8.53
C ALA A 197 14.93 -2.56 -9.48
N GLY A 198 13.98 -3.27 -10.10
CA GLY A 198 13.10 -2.71 -11.15
C GLY A 198 11.99 -1.73 -10.71
N GLY A 199 11.87 -1.38 -9.42
CA GLY A 199 10.81 -0.51 -8.92
C GLY A 199 9.39 -1.07 -9.21
N PRO A 200 8.39 -0.23 -9.57
CA PRO A 200 7.07 -0.71 -9.97
C PRO A 200 7.10 -1.71 -11.14
N GLY A 201 8.09 -1.59 -12.04
CA GLY A 201 8.31 -2.50 -13.16
C GLY A 201 8.67 -3.93 -12.72
N LEU A 202 9.13 -4.13 -11.48
CA LEU A 202 9.41 -5.46 -10.94
C LEU A 202 8.19 -6.39 -11.03
N LEU A 203 7.01 -5.87 -10.66
CA LEU A 203 5.78 -6.67 -10.62
C LEU A 203 5.12 -6.84 -11.99
N PHE A 204 5.23 -5.84 -12.86
CA PHE A 204 4.49 -5.78 -14.13
C PHE A 204 5.33 -6.08 -15.37
N VAL A 205 6.65 -6.17 -15.23
CA VAL A 205 7.58 -6.52 -16.32
C VAL A 205 8.43 -7.72 -15.90
N THR A 206 9.23 -7.57 -14.84
CA THR A 206 10.21 -8.59 -14.43
C THR A 206 9.55 -9.92 -14.07
N LEU A 207 8.47 -9.91 -13.29
CA LEU A 207 7.77 -11.16 -12.91
C LEU A 207 7.03 -11.83 -14.07
N PRO A 208 6.26 -11.13 -14.91
CA PRO A 208 5.73 -11.71 -16.15
C PRO A 208 6.80 -12.35 -17.03
N THR A 209 7.96 -11.69 -17.20
CA THR A 209 9.10 -12.27 -17.91
C THR A 209 9.60 -13.54 -17.25
N ALA A 210 9.68 -13.57 -15.92
CA ALA A 210 10.11 -14.74 -15.19
C ALA A 210 9.13 -15.91 -15.36
N PHE A 211 7.83 -15.67 -15.26
CA PHE A 211 6.79 -16.69 -15.47
C PHE A 211 6.75 -17.19 -16.92
N GLY A 212 7.01 -16.34 -17.91
CA GLY A 212 7.07 -16.75 -19.32
C GLY A 212 8.14 -17.80 -19.64
N GLN A 213 9.19 -17.87 -18.81
CA GLN A 213 10.31 -18.81 -18.99
C GLN A 213 10.12 -20.12 -18.22
N MET A 214 8.98 -20.28 -17.53
CA MET A 214 8.73 -21.41 -16.62
C MET A 214 7.67 -22.38 -17.16
N ALA A 215 7.90 -23.67 -16.94
CA ALA A 215 6.88 -24.69 -17.17
C ALA A 215 5.69 -24.48 -16.21
N GLY A 216 4.50 -24.24 -16.76
CA GLY A 216 3.30 -23.92 -15.97
C GLY A 216 3.22 -22.46 -15.52
N GLY A 217 4.08 -21.57 -16.04
CA GLY A 217 4.16 -20.17 -15.64
C GLY A 217 2.88 -19.37 -15.82
N SER A 218 2.00 -19.75 -16.76
CA SER A 218 0.69 -19.11 -16.92
C SER A 218 -0.21 -19.28 -15.69
N VAL A 219 -0.20 -20.46 -15.06
CA VAL A 219 -0.99 -20.75 -13.84
C VAL A 219 -0.41 -19.98 -12.64
N ILE A 220 0.92 -19.96 -12.52
CA ILE A 220 1.63 -19.29 -11.43
C ILE A 220 1.49 -17.78 -11.55
N GLY A 221 1.64 -17.22 -12.76
CA GLY A 221 1.40 -15.80 -13.02
C GLY A 221 -0.05 -15.40 -12.74
N ALA A 222 -1.02 -16.22 -13.13
CA ALA A 222 -2.42 -15.99 -12.78
C ALA A 222 -2.64 -15.95 -11.26
N ALA A 223 -2.11 -16.95 -10.53
CA ALA A 223 -2.20 -17.00 -9.07
C ALA A 223 -1.53 -15.78 -8.40
N PHE A 224 -0.37 -15.35 -8.92
CA PHE A 224 0.34 -14.18 -8.42
C PHE A 224 -0.46 -12.89 -8.61
N PHE A 225 -1.00 -12.62 -9.80
CA PHE A 225 -1.78 -11.41 -10.05
C PHE A 225 -3.13 -11.42 -9.33
N VAL A 226 -3.74 -12.59 -9.10
CA VAL A 226 -4.93 -12.71 -8.24
C VAL A 226 -4.58 -12.39 -6.78
N LEU A 227 -3.44 -12.87 -6.27
CA LEU A 227 -2.94 -12.50 -4.95
C LEU A 227 -2.72 -10.98 -4.85
N LEU A 228 -2.05 -10.40 -5.85
CA LEU A 228 -1.81 -8.97 -5.92
C LEU A 228 -3.13 -8.18 -5.97
N PHE A 229 -4.13 -8.68 -6.69
CA PHE A 229 -5.48 -8.10 -6.72
C PHE A 229 -6.14 -8.12 -5.34
N PHE A 230 -6.09 -9.23 -4.62
CA PHE A 230 -6.65 -9.30 -3.27
C PHE A 230 -5.98 -8.30 -2.32
N ALA A 231 -4.65 -8.23 -2.35
CA ALA A 231 -3.88 -7.29 -1.53
C ALA A 231 -4.20 -5.82 -1.89
N ALA A 232 -4.29 -5.52 -3.18
CA ALA A 232 -4.59 -4.17 -3.65
C ALA A 232 -6.03 -3.76 -3.31
N PHE A 233 -6.97 -4.68 -3.49
CA PHE A 233 -8.39 -4.42 -3.27
C PHE A 233 -8.72 -4.18 -1.80
N THR A 234 -8.17 -4.97 -0.88
CA THR A 234 -8.35 -4.75 0.57
C THR A 234 -7.75 -3.42 1.02
N THR A 235 -6.58 -3.07 0.51
CA THR A 235 -5.94 -1.76 0.76
C THR A 235 -6.79 -0.61 0.23
N GLY A 236 -7.35 -0.75 -0.98
CA GLY A 236 -8.22 0.25 -1.57
C GLY A 236 -9.48 0.52 -0.75
N VAL A 237 -10.14 -0.54 -0.27
CA VAL A 237 -11.30 -0.45 0.64
C VAL A 237 -10.93 0.26 1.93
N GLY A 238 -9.82 -0.12 2.57
CA GLY A 238 -9.40 0.51 3.83
C GLY A 238 -8.96 1.96 3.66
N THR A 239 -8.39 2.32 2.51
CA THR A 239 -7.93 3.69 2.25
C THR A 239 -9.10 4.64 2.01
N LEU A 240 -10.18 4.22 1.35
CA LEU A 240 -11.34 5.11 1.14
C LEU A 240 -12.21 5.26 2.41
N GLU A 241 -12.16 4.30 3.33
CA GLU A 241 -13.03 4.26 4.51
C GLU A 241 -12.97 5.50 5.41
N PRO A 242 -11.79 6.06 5.78
CA PRO A 242 -11.72 7.29 6.58
C PRO A 242 -12.51 8.46 6.01
N VAL A 243 -12.56 8.59 4.67
CA VAL A 243 -13.30 9.65 3.98
C VAL A 243 -14.80 9.41 4.09
N VAL A 244 -15.23 8.17 3.90
CA VAL A 244 -16.64 7.77 4.02
C VAL A 244 -17.13 7.98 5.44
N ALA A 245 -16.40 7.47 6.44
CA ALA A 245 -16.71 7.61 7.86
C ALA A 245 -16.85 9.09 8.26
N TRP A 246 -15.92 9.94 7.81
CA TRP A 246 -15.97 11.37 8.08
C TRP A 246 -17.21 12.05 7.46
N LEU A 247 -17.61 11.67 6.23
CA LEU A 247 -18.82 12.20 5.60
C LEU A 247 -20.10 11.75 6.32
N GLU A 248 -20.15 10.52 6.80
CA GLU A 248 -21.28 10.03 7.61
C GLU A 248 -21.42 10.84 8.89
N GLU A 249 -20.34 10.98 9.66
CA GLU A 249 -20.36 11.65 10.96
C GLU A 249 -20.53 13.17 10.88
N ARG A 250 -19.83 13.84 9.95
CA ARG A 250 -19.79 15.32 9.89
C ARG A 250 -20.84 15.93 8.97
N ARG A 251 -21.31 15.19 7.97
CA ARG A 251 -22.29 15.70 7.00
C ARG A 251 -23.64 15.00 7.11
N ASN A 252 -23.82 14.07 8.05
CA ASN A 252 -25.04 13.28 8.23
C ASN A 252 -25.47 12.58 6.92
N PHE A 253 -24.50 12.16 6.11
CA PHE A 253 -24.79 11.41 4.90
C PHE A 253 -25.12 9.97 5.25
N THR A 254 -25.99 9.33 4.47
CA THR A 254 -26.13 7.88 4.52
C THR A 254 -24.86 7.22 3.97
N ARG A 255 -24.54 6.00 4.42
CA ARG A 255 -23.38 5.23 3.95
C ARG A 255 -23.22 5.20 2.44
N ILE A 256 -24.33 4.93 1.75
CA ILE A 256 -24.38 4.87 0.29
C ILE A 256 -24.01 6.24 -0.31
N ARG A 257 -24.62 7.32 0.19
CA ARG A 257 -24.33 8.67 -0.31
C ARG A 257 -22.90 9.11 -0.01
N ALA A 258 -22.39 8.83 1.19
CA ALA A 258 -21.01 9.12 1.58
C ALA A 258 -20.02 8.38 0.68
N THR A 259 -20.25 7.09 0.45
CA THR A 259 -19.42 6.25 -0.43
C THR A 259 -19.44 6.75 -1.87
N LEU A 260 -20.61 7.06 -2.43
CA LEU A 260 -20.72 7.57 -3.79
C LEU A 260 -20.03 8.92 -3.97
N VAL A 261 -20.20 9.85 -3.03
CA VAL A 261 -19.56 11.17 -3.11
C VAL A 261 -18.04 11.04 -2.99
N ALA A 262 -17.54 10.32 -1.98
CA ALA A 262 -16.11 10.14 -1.78
C ALA A 262 -15.46 9.38 -2.93
N GLY A 263 -16.07 8.26 -3.34
CA GLY A 263 -15.57 7.40 -4.40
C GLY A 263 -15.61 8.05 -5.78
N CYS A 264 -16.70 8.73 -6.15
CA CYS A 264 -16.76 9.45 -7.43
C CYS A 264 -15.79 10.64 -7.45
N ALA A 265 -15.63 11.37 -6.35
CA ALA A 265 -14.66 12.46 -6.27
C ALA A 265 -13.22 11.94 -6.40
N ALA A 266 -12.88 10.85 -5.71
CA ALA A 266 -11.56 10.22 -5.82
C ALA A 266 -11.32 9.62 -7.22
N TRP A 267 -12.34 9.03 -7.83
CA TRP A 267 -12.29 8.53 -9.21
C TRP A 267 -12.01 9.66 -10.21
N ILE A 268 -12.71 10.79 -10.12
CA ILE A 268 -12.46 11.97 -10.98
C ILE A 268 -11.01 12.46 -10.84
N VAL A 269 -10.49 12.54 -9.61
CA VAL A 269 -9.10 12.92 -9.36
C VAL A 269 -8.13 11.86 -9.92
N GLY A 270 -8.48 10.58 -9.79
CA GLY A 270 -7.70 9.45 -10.32
C GLY A 270 -7.59 9.45 -11.84
N ILE A 271 -8.60 9.95 -12.57
CA ILE A 271 -8.51 10.14 -14.02
C ILE A 271 -7.35 11.06 -14.39
N ALA A 272 -7.10 12.13 -13.62
CA ALA A 272 -5.97 13.02 -13.88
C ALA A 272 -4.61 12.31 -13.70
N ALA A 273 -4.50 11.43 -12.70
CA ALA A 273 -3.33 10.57 -12.49
C ALA A 273 -3.15 9.56 -13.64
N LEU A 274 -4.24 8.97 -14.10
CA LEU A 274 -4.26 8.01 -15.19
C LEU A 274 -3.83 8.65 -16.51
N LEU A 275 -4.30 9.87 -16.79
CA LEU A 275 -3.97 10.58 -18.02
C LEU A 275 -2.50 10.98 -18.06
N SER A 276 -1.85 11.14 -16.90
CA SER A 276 -0.43 11.49 -16.83
C SER A 276 0.52 10.38 -17.28
N PHE A 277 0.02 9.17 -17.55
CA PHE A 277 0.79 8.10 -18.20
C PHE A 277 0.67 8.09 -19.73
N ASN A 278 -0.24 8.87 -20.30
CA ASN A 278 -0.55 8.85 -21.74
C ASN A 278 -0.71 10.26 -22.32
N ILE A 279 -1.92 10.80 -22.34
CA ILE A 279 -2.28 12.06 -23.01
C ILE A 279 -1.60 13.27 -22.32
N TRP A 280 -1.37 13.18 -21.01
CA TRP A 280 -0.75 14.23 -20.18
C TRP A 280 0.65 13.84 -19.70
N ASN A 281 1.35 12.95 -20.41
CA ASN A 281 2.69 12.49 -20.04
C ASN A 281 3.72 13.63 -19.97
N GLU A 282 3.60 14.65 -20.82
CA GLU A 282 4.47 15.84 -20.84
C GLU A 282 4.01 16.94 -19.87
N PHE A 283 2.85 16.79 -19.23
CA PHE A 283 2.29 17.82 -18.36
C PHE A 283 2.84 17.71 -16.93
N THR A 284 3.74 18.63 -16.59
CA THR A 284 4.39 18.75 -15.28
C THR A 284 3.96 20.05 -14.57
N PRO A 285 2.77 20.07 -13.93
CA PRO A 285 2.15 21.33 -13.49
C PRO A 285 2.88 22.05 -12.36
N LEU A 286 3.78 21.37 -11.63
CA LEU A 286 4.52 21.92 -10.49
C LEU A 286 6.03 21.97 -10.75
N ASN A 287 6.47 21.96 -12.01
CA ASN A 287 7.88 22.00 -12.37
C ASN A 287 8.64 23.22 -11.82
N PHE A 288 7.93 24.31 -11.53
CA PHE A 288 8.47 25.54 -10.93
C PHE A 288 8.70 25.42 -9.41
N VAL A 289 8.17 24.40 -8.74
CA VAL A 289 8.35 24.18 -7.30
C VAL A 289 9.56 23.28 -7.07
N PRO A 290 10.53 23.69 -6.23
CA PRO A 290 11.65 22.83 -5.85
C PRO A 290 11.16 21.48 -5.29
N GLY A 291 11.71 20.38 -5.81
CA GLY A 291 11.33 19.00 -5.44
C GLY A 291 10.24 18.36 -6.32
N TYR A 292 9.56 19.15 -7.17
CA TYR A 292 8.49 18.66 -8.06
C TYR A 292 8.82 18.69 -9.55
N GLY A 293 10.01 19.18 -9.94
CA GLY A 293 10.51 19.37 -11.31
C GLY A 293 9.85 18.52 -12.41
N ASP A 294 10.32 17.29 -12.58
CA ASP A 294 9.88 16.41 -13.69
C ASP A 294 8.70 15.51 -13.34
N LYS A 295 7.99 15.78 -12.23
CA LYS A 295 6.91 14.93 -11.75
C LYS A 295 5.63 15.19 -12.53
N ASN A 296 5.07 14.14 -13.11
CA ASN A 296 3.73 14.18 -13.70
C ASN A 296 2.65 14.20 -12.59
N ILE A 297 1.36 14.26 -12.94
CA ILE A 297 0.27 14.37 -11.94
C ILE A 297 0.28 13.19 -10.96
N PHE A 298 0.44 11.95 -11.44
CA PHE A 298 0.55 10.76 -10.59
C PHE A 298 1.72 10.90 -9.60
N ASP A 299 2.90 11.25 -10.09
CA ASP A 299 4.11 11.39 -9.28
C ASP A 299 3.99 12.52 -8.25
N ILE A 300 3.30 13.61 -8.60
CA ILE A 300 3.03 14.72 -7.69
C ILE A 300 2.17 14.23 -6.52
N MET A 301 1.08 13.49 -6.81
CA MET A 301 0.20 12.96 -5.76
C MET A 301 0.94 11.97 -4.88
N ASP A 302 1.63 10.99 -5.47
CA ASP A 302 2.39 10.00 -4.72
C ASP A 302 3.47 10.65 -3.86
N PHE A 303 4.29 11.54 -4.44
CA PHE A 303 5.34 12.22 -3.70
C PHE A 303 4.78 13.08 -2.56
N THR A 304 3.74 13.87 -2.82
CA THR A 304 3.13 14.73 -1.80
C THR A 304 2.58 13.91 -0.64
N ILE A 305 1.90 12.80 -0.93
CA ILE A 305 1.33 11.94 0.10
C ILE A 305 2.42 11.14 0.82
N ALA A 306 3.18 10.33 0.10
CA ALA A 306 4.13 9.38 0.66
C ALA A 306 5.36 10.04 1.27
N SER A 307 5.81 11.17 0.71
CA SER A 307 7.05 11.81 1.14
C SER A 307 6.87 13.00 2.06
N ILE A 308 5.71 13.67 2.04
CA ILE A 308 5.50 14.91 2.80
C ILE A 308 4.38 14.75 3.83
N LEU A 309 3.15 14.50 3.37
CA LEU A 309 1.98 14.56 4.26
C LEU A 309 1.90 13.37 5.23
N LEU A 310 2.28 12.15 4.81
CA LEU A 310 2.27 10.98 5.70
C LEU A 310 3.26 11.13 6.87
N PRO A 311 4.56 11.41 6.63
CA PRO A 311 5.50 11.65 7.72
C PRO A 311 5.06 12.81 8.62
N PHE A 312 4.61 13.92 8.03
CA PHE A 312 4.15 15.08 8.79
C PHE A 312 2.94 14.75 9.68
N ASN A 313 1.92 14.06 9.15
CA ASN A 313 0.76 13.68 9.95
C ASN A 313 1.16 12.66 11.03
N GLY A 314 2.04 11.70 10.71
CA GLY A 314 2.61 10.76 11.68
C GLY A 314 3.32 11.46 12.83
N LEU A 315 4.10 12.51 12.53
CA LEU A 315 4.78 13.36 13.53
C LEU A 315 3.76 14.07 14.41
N MET A 316 2.74 14.69 13.81
CA MET A 316 1.68 15.37 14.54
C MET A 316 0.91 14.41 15.45
N ILE A 317 0.56 13.20 14.96
CA ILE A 317 -0.08 12.14 15.75
C ILE A 317 0.82 11.71 16.91
N ALA A 318 2.11 11.51 16.68
CA ALA A 318 3.06 11.11 17.73
C ALA A 318 3.19 12.16 18.82
N LEU A 319 3.34 13.44 18.44
CA LEU A 319 3.43 14.55 19.39
C LEU A 319 2.13 14.75 20.16
N PHE A 320 0.99 14.71 19.47
CA PHE A 320 -0.33 14.80 20.10
C PHE A 320 -0.55 13.69 21.12
N THR A 321 -0.28 12.44 20.71
CA THR A 321 -0.46 11.27 21.56
C THR A 321 0.53 11.29 22.73
N GLY A 322 1.80 11.59 22.49
CA GLY A 322 2.83 11.59 23.53
C GLY A 322 2.65 12.70 24.57
N TRP A 323 2.32 13.93 24.16
CA TRP A 323 2.30 15.10 25.05
C TRP A 323 0.93 15.42 25.64
N ILE A 324 -0.15 15.15 24.90
CA ILE A 324 -1.51 15.55 25.27
C ILE A 324 -2.32 14.35 25.73
N VAL A 325 -2.50 13.36 24.86
CA VAL A 325 -3.36 12.20 25.15
C VAL A 325 -2.70 11.25 26.17
N GLY A 326 -1.38 11.12 26.13
CA GLY A 326 -0.63 10.20 26.99
C GLY A 326 -0.84 10.42 28.49
N ARG A 327 -1.28 11.62 28.91
CA ARG A 327 -1.65 11.89 30.31
C ARG A 327 -2.96 11.21 30.71
N SER A 328 -3.91 11.08 29.79
CA SER A 328 -5.23 10.48 30.05
C SER A 328 -5.26 8.96 29.84
N LEU A 329 -4.25 8.41 29.15
CA LEU A 329 -4.08 6.98 28.88
C LEU A 329 -3.37 6.21 29.98
N LYS A 330 -2.80 6.90 30.98
CA LYS A 330 -1.95 6.29 32.01
C LYS A 330 -2.68 5.14 32.72
N GLY A 331 -2.16 3.92 32.57
CA GLY A 331 -2.72 2.71 33.19
C GLY A 331 -3.98 2.15 32.51
N LYS A 332 -4.41 2.70 31.37
CA LYS A 332 -5.60 2.23 30.62
C LYS A 332 -5.26 1.29 29.46
N LEU A 333 -3.98 1.21 29.06
CA LEU A 333 -3.53 0.41 27.91
C LEU A 333 -3.25 -1.07 28.24
N GLY A 334 -3.42 -1.46 29.51
CA GLY A 334 -3.12 -2.84 29.98
C GLY A 334 -1.64 -3.23 29.83
N MET A 335 -0.74 -2.25 29.68
CA MET A 335 0.70 -2.45 29.53
C MET A 335 1.41 -2.39 30.90
N PRO A 336 2.54 -3.10 31.08
CA PRO A 336 3.41 -2.88 32.22
C PRO A 336 3.90 -1.42 32.27
N ALA A 337 3.97 -0.82 33.45
CA ALA A 337 4.29 0.60 33.62
C ALA A 337 5.63 1.02 32.99
N GLY A 338 6.63 0.13 32.98
CA GLY A 338 7.91 0.37 32.33
C GLY A 338 7.80 0.47 30.80
N LEU A 339 7.01 -0.43 30.19
CA LEU A 339 6.76 -0.44 28.75
C LEU A 339 5.92 0.76 28.31
N GLU A 340 4.90 1.12 29.09
CA GLU A 340 4.08 2.30 28.83
C GLU A 340 4.92 3.59 28.89
N LYS A 341 5.81 3.71 29.88
CA LYS A 341 6.75 4.83 29.98
C LYS A 341 7.70 4.88 28.79
N PHE A 342 8.27 3.74 28.39
CA PHE A 342 9.13 3.65 27.22
C PHE A 342 8.40 4.08 25.95
N TRP A 343 7.19 3.57 25.73
CA TRP A 343 6.34 3.91 24.58
C TRP A 343 6.02 5.42 24.54
N LEU A 344 5.58 6.00 25.66
CA LEU A 344 5.28 7.44 25.73
C LEU A 344 6.51 8.30 25.44
N TRP A 345 7.69 7.96 25.96
CA TRP A 345 8.93 8.68 25.64
C TRP A 345 9.39 8.45 24.21
N GLY A 346 9.16 7.25 23.67
CA GLY A 346 9.33 6.94 22.26
C GLY A 346 8.53 7.88 21.36
N LEU A 347 7.24 8.08 21.65
CA LEU A 347 6.37 9.01 20.92
C LEU A 347 6.81 10.48 21.06
N ARG A 348 7.42 10.85 22.18
CA ARG A 348 7.84 12.25 22.44
C ARG A 348 9.16 12.62 21.80
N LEU A 349 10.09 11.68 21.67
CA LEU A 349 11.47 11.95 21.26
C LEU A 349 11.92 11.11 20.07
N ILE A 350 11.79 9.78 20.17
CA ILE A 350 12.35 8.85 19.17
C ILE A 350 11.59 8.97 17.86
N VAL A 351 10.26 8.90 17.88
CA VAL A 351 9.41 8.99 16.68
C VAL A 351 9.53 10.36 15.99
N PRO A 352 9.50 11.50 16.71
CA PRO A 352 9.76 12.79 16.09
C PRO A 352 11.14 12.90 15.45
N ALA A 353 12.20 12.48 16.16
CA ALA A 353 13.56 12.52 15.61
C ALA A 353 13.68 11.63 14.36
N ALA A 354 13.10 10.43 14.41
CA ALA A 354 13.01 9.50 13.30
C ALA A 354 12.37 10.13 12.06
N ILE A 355 11.20 10.74 12.21
CA ILE A 355 10.47 11.35 11.10
C ILE A 355 11.20 12.57 10.56
N ILE A 356 11.77 13.41 11.42
CA ILE A 356 12.56 14.57 10.99
C ILE A 356 13.80 14.11 10.21
N LEU A 357 14.49 13.06 10.66
CA LEU A 357 15.62 12.50 9.93
C LEU A 357 15.20 11.96 8.56
N ILE A 358 14.04 11.29 8.46
CA ILE A 358 13.49 10.85 7.16
C ILE A 358 13.20 12.03 6.25
N ALA A 359 12.63 13.11 6.77
CA ALA A 359 12.29 14.30 5.99
C ALA A 359 13.52 15.10 5.52
N LEU A 360 14.60 15.12 6.29
CA LEU A 360 15.83 15.85 5.96
C LEU A 360 16.76 15.10 4.98
N TRP A 361 16.58 13.79 4.85
CA TRP A 361 17.41 12.92 4.00
C TRP A 361 16.82 12.64 2.63
N LYS A 362 15.58 13.09 2.38
CA LYS A 362 14.95 13.15 1.06
C LYS A 362 15.29 14.49 0.42
#